data_AF-A0A1C5PRY7-F1
#
_entry.id   AF-A0A1C5PRY7-F1
#
_cell.length_a   1.000
_cell.length_b   1.000
_cell.length_c   1.000
_cell.angle_alpha   90.00
_cell.angle_beta   90.00
_cell.angle_gamma   90.00
#
_symmetry.space_group_name_H-M   'P 1'
#
loop_
_entity.id
_entity.type
_entity.pdbx_description
1 polymer ?
#
loop_
_entity_poly.entity_id
_entity_poly.type
_entity_poly.pdbx_seq_one_letter_code
_entity_poly.pdbx_strand_id
1 'polypeptide(L)'
;MFGKRVVVTIHGIDWQREKWKSGFGSKFIRQGEKNAVKYADEIIVLSKGVQDYFRDTYGRETHFVPNGVNRPETREAGLITEKFGLTKDSYILFLGRLVPEKGIRYLVEAFKDVETDKKLVIAGGSSDTDSFMKELKELAKGDDRILFTGFVQGQIV
;
A
#
# COMPACT_ATOMS: atom_id res chain seq x y z
N MET A 1 -3.97 -26.70 23.63
CA MET A 1 -3.91 -26.62 25.11
C MET A 1 -5.28 -26.37 25.78
N PHE A 2 -6.30 -25.84 25.07
CA PHE A 2 -7.68 -25.72 25.60
C PHE A 2 -8.75 -26.41 24.73
N GLY A 3 -8.35 -27.34 23.85
CA GLY A 3 -9.25 -28.05 22.92
C GLY A 3 -9.88 -27.19 21.81
N LYS A 4 -9.55 -25.90 21.73
CA LYS A 4 -10.06 -24.98 20.70
C LYS A 4 -9.14 -24.96 19.48
N ARG A 5 -9.76 -24.87 18.29
CA ARG A 5 -9.05 -24.59 17.04
C ARG A 5 -8.63 -23.12 16.97
N VAL A 6 -7.43 -22.88 16.48
CA VAL A 6 -6.81 -21.58 16.28
C VAL A 6 -6.56 -21.37 14.80
N VAL A 7 -7.22 -20.35 14.24
CA VAL A 7 -7.00 -19.90 12.86
C VAL A 7 -6.24 -18.58 12.90
N VAL A 8 -5.17 -18.48 12.12
CA VAL A 8 -4.33 -17.27 12.04
C VAL A 8 -4.42 -16.67 10.64
N THR A 9 -4.80 -15.41 10.53
CA THR A 9 -4.73 -14.65 9.27
C THR A 9 -3.45 -13.84 9.21
N ILE A 10 -2.64 -14.07 8.18
CA ILE A 10 -1.36 -13.41 7.96
C ILE A 10 -1.53 -12.33 6.89
N HIS A 11 -1.43 -11.07 7.32
CA HIS A 11 -1.63 -9.90 6.47
C HIS A 11 -0.39 -9.51 5.64
N GLY A 12 0.77 -10.10 5.92
CA GLY A 12 2.01 -9.88 5.19
C GLY A 12 3.22 -10.43 5.96
N ILE A 13 4.39 -10.36 5.32
CA ILE A 13 5.66 -10.82 5.92
C ILE A 13 6.28 -9.66 6.71
N ASP A 14 5.74 -9.40 7.90
CA ASP A 14 6.03 -8.16 8.62
C ASP A 14 7.51 -8.04 9.04
N TRP A 15 8.18 -9.14 9.34
CA TRP A 15 9.60 -9.12 9.74
C TRP A 15 10.53 -8.62 8.62
N GLN A 16 10.10 -8.66 7.36
CA GLN A 16 10.83 -8.16 6.19
C GLN A 16 10.59 -6.68 5.91
N ARG A 17 9.59 -6.05 6.54
CA ARG A 17 9.29 -4.63 6.29
C ARG A 17 10.42 -3.74 6.80
N GLU A 18 10.69 -2.67 6.07
CA GLU A 18 11.83 -1.77 6.31
C GLU A 18 11.87 -1.22 7.74
N LYS A 19 10.69 -0.82 8.26
CA LYS A 19 10.55 -0.35 9.64
C LYS A 19 11.01 -1.32 10.73
N TRP A 20 11.13 -2.62 10.41
CA TRP A 20 11.59 -3.65 11.34
C TRP A 20 12.97 -4.22 11.03
N LYS A 21 13.53 -3.94 9.83
CA LYS A 21 14.78 -4.55 9.34
C LYS A 21 15.98 -4.32 10.27
N SER A 22 16.00 -3.22 11.01
CA SER A 22 17.09 -2.87 11.93
C SER A 22 16.75 -3.23 13.39
N GLY A 23 17.08 -4.47 13.81
CA GLY A 23 17.20 -4.81 15.24
C GLY A 23 16.44 -6.05 15.72
N PHE A 24 16.22 -6.12 17.04
CA PHE A 24 15.59 -7.26 17.72
C PHE A 24 14.11 -7.45 17.33
N GLY A 25 13.44 -6.39 16.88
CA GLY A 25 12.03 -6.43 16.47
C GLY A 25 11.76 -7.41 15.33
N SER A 26 12.57 -7.40 14.26
CA SER A 26 12.41 -8.36 13.15
C SER A 26 12.57 -9.80 13.61
N LYS A 27 13.54 -10.09 14.48
CA LYS A 27 13.74 -11.45 15.05
C LYS A 27 12.53 -11.89 15.87
N PHE A 28 11.97 -11.00 16.70
CA PHE A 28 10.80 -11.30 17.50
C PHE A 28 9.56 -11.57 16.64
N ILE A 29 9.29 -10.71 15.65
CA ILE A 29 8.17 -10.89 14.72
C ILE A 29 8.31 -12.20 13.93
N ARG A 30 9.52 -12.50 13.45
CA ARG A 30 9.81 -13.75 12.76
C ARG A 30 9.63 -14.96 13.68
N GLN A 31 9.93 -14.85 14.96
CA GLN A 31 9.65 -15.93 15.91
C GLN A 31 8.13 -16.11 16.13
N GLY A 32 7.38 -15.02 16.17
CA GLY A 32 5.91 -15.06 16.18
C GLY A 32 5.34 -15.78 14.95
N GLU A 33 5.86 -15.48 13.76
CA GLU A 33 5.51 -16.17 12.51
C GLU A 33 5.79 -17.68 12.61
N LYS A 34 6.98 -18.07 13.08
CA LYS A 34 7.32 -19.49 13.29
C LYS A 34 6.37 -20.19 14.28
N ASN A 35 5.93 -19.48 15.31
CA ASN A 35 4.96 -20.02 16.26
C ASN A 35 3.59 -20.21 15.60
N ALA A 36 3.14 -19.28 14.75
CA ALA A 36 1.92 -19.44 13.97
C ALA A 36 2.00 -20.66 13.04
N VAL A 37 3.11 -20.82 12.31
CA VAL A 37 3.37 -22.00 11.46
C VAL A 37 3.27 -23.31 12.24
N LYS A 38 3.87 -23.35 13.43
CA LYS A 38 3.99 -24.58 14.22
C LYS A 38 2.71 -24.93 14.98
N TYR A 39 1.99 -23.94 15.49
CA TYR A 39 0.93 -24.16 16.48
C TYR A 39 -0.48 -23.80 15.99
N ALA A 40 -0.64 -23.08 14.88
CA ALA A 40 -1.97 -22.82 14.32
C ALA A 40 -2.55 -24.09 13.68
N ASP A 41 -3.84 -24.32 13.89
CA ASP A 41 -4.57 -25.38 13.18
C ASP A 41 -4.67 -25.02 11.70
N GLU A 42 -5.04 -23.77 11.40
CA GLU A 42 -5.17 -23.26 10.03
C GLU A 42 -4.56 -21.87 9.88
N ILE A 43 -4.04 -21.60 8.69
CA ILE A 43 -3.46 -20.30 8.33
C ILE A 43 -4.15 -19.78 7.08
N ILE A 44 -4.63 -18.54 7.15
CA ILE A 44 -5.18 -17.79 6.03
C ILE A 44 -4.15 -16.76 5.56
N VAL A 45 -3.95 -16.67 4.26
CA VAL A 45 -3.06 -15.69 3.62
C VAL A 45 -3.82 -14.88 2.57
N LEU A 46 -3.42 -13.63 2.38
CA LEU A 46 -4.15 -12.67 1.55
C LEU A 46 -3.61 -12.51 0.13
N SER A 47 -2.53 -13.22 -0.23
CA SER A 47 -1.96 -13.22 -1.57
C SER A 47 -1.28 -14.55 -1.90
N LYS A 48 -1.23 -14.89 -3.19
CA LYS A 48 -0.50 -16.07 -3.68
C LYS A 48 0.98 -16.01 -3.33
N GLY A 49 1.61 -14.83 -3.43
CA GLY A 49 3.03 -14.69 -3.07
C GLY A 49 3.31 -15.02 -1.60
N VAL A 50 2.39 -14.69 -0.69
CA VAL A 50 2.52 -15.11 0.72
C VAL A 50 2.24 -16.61 0.87
N GLN A 51 1.25 -17.15 0.16
CA GLN A 51 0.99 -18.60 0.14
C GLN A 51 2.23 -19.39 -0.30
N ASP A 52 2.85 -19.00 -1.41
CA ASP A 52 4.07 -19.58 -1.94
C ASP A 52 5.21 -19.45 -0.92
N TYR A 53 5.36 -18.28 -0.28
CA TYR A 53 6.35 -18.09 0.78
C TYR A 53 6.22 -19.10 1.93
N PHE A 54 5.01 -19.36 2.43
CA PHE A 54 4.80 -20.33 3.52
C PHE A 54 5.03 -21.77 3.08
N ARG A 55 4.63 -22.13 1.86
CA ARG A 55 4.92 -23.44 1.28
C ARG A 55 6.42 -23.64 1.11
N ASP A 56 7.11 -22.70 0.47
CA ASP A 56 8.51 -22.86 0.07
C ASP A 56 9.48 -22.69 1.26
N THR A 57 9.14 -21.86 2.25
CA THR A 57 9.99 -21.60 3.43
C THR A 57 9.74 -22.59 4.57
N TYR A 58 8.49 -23.02 4.76
CA TYR A 58 8.10 -23.80 5.94
C TYR A 58 7.46 -25.15 5.61
N GLY A 59 7.22 -25.46 4.33
CA GLY A 59 6.45 -26.64 3.93
C GLY A 59 5.00 -26.59 4.42
N ARG A 60 4.48 -25.39 4.72
CA ARG A 60 3.18 -25.20 5.35
C ARG A 60 2.13 -24.82 4.31
N GLU A 61 1.14 -25.69 4.14
CA GLU A 61 -0.06 -25.37 3.36
C GLU A 61 -0.90 -24.31 4.08
N THR A 62 -1.45 -23.39 3.29
CA THR A 62 -2.26 -22.26 3.78
C THR A 62 -3.45 -22.01 2.86
N HIS A 63 -4.50 -21.38 3.40
CA HIS A 63 -5.72 -21.02 2.67
C HIS A 63 -5.60 -19.61 2.10
N PHE A 64 -5.66 -19.47 0.78
CA PHE A 64 -5.70 -18.17 0.13
C PHE A 64 -7.13 -17.59 0.17
N VAL A 65 -7.32 -16.54 0.96
CA VAL A 65 -8.58 -15.78 1.04
C VAL A 65 -8.25 -14.30 0.89
N PRO A 66 -8.45 -13.68 -0.30
CA PRO A 66 -8.15 -12.27 -0.50
C PRO A 66 -9.12 -11.38 0.27
N ASN A 67 -8.68 -10.16 0.59
CA ASN A 67 -9.57 -9.16 1.17
C ASN A 67 -10.67 -8.79 0.18
N GLY A 68 -11.92 -8.79 0.67
CA GLY A 68 -13.04 -8.21 -0.06
C GLY A 68 -13.02 -6.68 -0.02
N VAL A 69 -13.67 -6.06 -1.00
CA VAL A 69 -13.98 -4.63 -1.00
C VAL A 69 -15.47 -4.43 -1.18
N ASN A 70 -16.04 -3.40 -0.54
CA ASN A 70 -17.41 -3.01 -0.81
C ASN A 70 -17.52 -2.41 -2.21
N ARG A 71 -18.66 -2.60 -2.87
CA ARG A 71 -18.92 -1.93 -4.14
C ARG A 71 -19.04 -0.42 -3.88
N PRO A 72 -18.23 0.42 -4.54
CA PRO A 72 -18.32 1.86 -4.35
C PRO A 72 -19.62 2.39 -4.97
N GLU A 73 -20.18 3.43 -4.35
CA GLU A 73 -21.22 4.25 -4.98
C GLU A 73 -20.55 5.25 -5.92
N THR A 74 -20.97 5.28 -7.19
CA THR A 74 -20.49 6.29 -8.13
C THR A 74 -21.17 7.64 -7.85
N ARG A 75 -20.40 8.72 -7.83
CA ARG A 75 -20.88 10.09 -7.59
C ARG A 75 -20.29 11.03 -8.63
N GLU A 76 -20.98 12.14 -8.86
CA GLU A 76 -20.46 13.22 -9.70
C GLU A 76 -19.23 13.87 -9.05
N ALA A 77 -18.23 14.18 -9.87
CA ALA A 77 -16.91 14.63 -9.42
C ALA A 77 -16.84 16.12 -9.03
N GLY A 78 -17.97 16.77 -8.72
CA GLY A 78 -18.08 18.23 -8.55
C GLY A 78 -17.06 18.82 -7.57
N LEU A 79 -16.86 18.20 -6.41
CA LEU A 79 -15.89 18.65 -5.41
C LEU A 79 -14.44 18.59 -5.90
N ILE A 80 -14.09 17.56 -6.67
CA ILE A 80 -12.73 17.39 -7.20
C ILE A 80 -12.49 18.40 -8.33
N THR A 81 -13.50 18.60 -9.19
CA THR A 81 -13.45 19.59 -10.27
C THR A 81 -13.30 21.01 -9.71
N GLU A 82 -14.11 21.39 -8.73
CA GLU A 82 -14.06 22.74 -8.12
C GLU A 82 -12.72 23.00 -7.41
N LYS A 83 -12.23 22.02 -6.65
CA LYS A 83 -11.02 22.21 -5.82
C LYS A 83 -9.71 22.10 -6.60
N PHE A 84 -9.65 21.23 -7.61
CA PHE A 84 -8.40 20.86 -8.28
C PHE A 84 -8.41 21.10 -9.80
N GLY A 85 -9.56 21.51 -10.37
CA GLY A 85 -9.72 21.67 -11.81
C GLY A 85 -9.54 20.36 -12.58
N LEU A 86 -9.86 19.22 -11.94
CA LEU A 86 -9.75 17.90 -12.56
C LEU A 86 -11.10 17.50 -13.15
N THR A 87 -11.09 17.05 -14.40
CA THR A 87 -12.27 16.55 -15.10
C THR A 87 -12.07 15.09 -15.44
N LYS A 88 -13.16 14.43 -15.85
CA LYS A 88 -13.13 13.03 -16.25
C LYS A 88 -12.05 12.82 -17.33
N ASP A 89 -11.25 11.76 -17.17
CA ASP A 89 -10.18 11.33 -18.07
C ASP A 89 -9.01 12.33 -18.24
N SER A 90 -8.97 13.42 -17.46
CA SER A 90 -7.93 14.45 -17.54
C SER A 90 -6.68 14.17 -16.68
N TYR A 91 -6.63 13.04 -15.99
CA TYR A 91 -5.58 12.75 -15.01
C TYR A 91 -5.30 11.26 -14.79
N ILE A 92 -4.10 10.99 -14.31
CA ILE A 92 -3.64 9.71 -13.76
C ILE A 92 -3.61 9.86 -12.25
N LEU A 93 -4.20 8.92 -11.51
CA LEU A 93 -4.32 8.98 -10.05
C LEU A 93 -3.40 7.98 -9.35
N PHE A 94 -2.57 8.50 -8.46
CA PHE A 94 -2.02 7.74 -7.35
C PHE A 94 -2.79 8.07 -6.07
N LEU A 95 -3.37 7.06 -5.42
CA LEU A 95 -4.07 7.20 -4.14
C LEU A 95 -3.47 6.26 -3.10
N GLY A 96 -2.91 6.81 -2.02
CA GLY A 96 -2.38 6.01 -0.93
C GLY A 96 -1.41 6.76 -0.02
N ARG A 97 -0.87 6.05 0.99
CA ARG A 97 0.16 6.61 1.86
C ARG A 97 1.44 6.91 1.09
N LEU A 98 2.05 8.06 1.38
CA LEU A 98 3.29 8.48 0.74
C LEU A 98 4.49 7.87 1.47
N VAL A 99 4.81 6.62 1.14
CA VAL A 99 5.95 5.88 1.72
C VAL A 99 6.81 5.27 0.61
N PRO A 100 8.14 5.13 0.81
CA PRO A 100 9.06 4.64 -0.24
C PRO A 100 8.65 3.29 -0.84
N GLU A 101 8.10 2.37 -0.04
CA GLU A 101 7.71 1.03 -0.46
C GLU A 101 6.55 1.02 -1.46
N LYS A 102 5.90 2.17 -1.68
CA LYS A 102 4.85 2.34 -2.70
C LYS A 102 5.40 2.73 -4.08
N GLY A 103 6.71 2.94 -4.22
CA GLY A 103 7.35 3.18 -5.52
C GLY A 103 6.95 4.51 -6.18
N ILE A 104 6.48 5.49 -5.41
CA ILE A 104 5.96 6.76 -5.93
C ILE A 104 7.05 7.56 -6.65
N ARG A 105 8.29 7.43 -6.19
CA ARG A 105 9.46 8.00 -6.86
C ARG A 105 9.55 7.57 -8.32
N TYR A 106 9.44 6.26 -8.58
CA TYR A 106 9.48 5.70 -9.93
C TYR A 106 8.30 6.17 -10.77
N LEU A 107 7.12 6.33 -10.17
CA LEU A 107 5.95 6.90 -10.85
C LEU A 107 6.20 8.34 -11.30
N VAL A 108 6.76 9.18 -10.42
CA VAL A 108 7.08 10.59 -10.75
C VAL A 108 8.17 10.65 -11.82
N GLU A 109 9.25 9.89 -11.67
CA GLU A 109 10.34 9.80 -12.66
C GLU A 109 9.79 9.38 -14.03
N ALA A 110 9.06 8.26 -14.09
CA ALA A 110 8.49 7.76 -15.34
C ALA A 110 7.50 8.75 -15.96
N PHE A 111 6.67 9.43 -15.16
CA PHE A 111 5.69 10.37 -15.69
C PHE A 111 6.32 11.60 -16.34
N LYS A 112 7.49 12.07 -15.86
CA LYS A 112 8.20 13.18 -16.48
C LYS A 112 8.63 12.88 -17.92
N ASP A 113 8.90 11.61 -18.22
CA ASP A 113 9.30 11.15 -19.54
C ASP A 113 8.10 10.85 -20.46
N VAL A 114 6.86 10.95 -19.95
CA VAL A 114 5.64 10.69 -20.74
C VAL A 114 5.14 11.97 -21.41
N GLU A 115 4.97 11.90 -22.74
CA GLU A 115 4.25 12.92 -23.50
C GLU A 115 2.74 12.72 -23.34
N THR A 116 2.12 13.53 -22.51
CA THR A 116 0.67 13.53 -22.29
C THR A 116 0.16 14.89 -21.84
N ASP A 117 -1.10 15.15 -22.16
CA ASP A 117 -1.90 16.29 -21.70
C ASP A 117 -2.52 16.06 -20.31
N LYS A 118 -2.44 14.84 -19.77
CA LYS A 118 -3.01 14.49 -18.47
C LYS A 118 -2.16 15.01 -17.32
N LYS A 119 -2.81 15.29 -16.19
CA LYS A 119 -2.12 15.55 -14.92
C LYS A 119 -1.77 14.24 -14.21
N LEU A 120 -0.67 14.22 -13.46
CA LEU A 120 -0.40 13.19 -12.45
C LEU A 120 -0.89 13.71 -11.09
N VAL A 121 -1.90 13.07 -10.53
CA VAL A 121 -2.50 13.45 -9.24
C VAL A 121 -2.00 12.48 -8.17
N ILE A 122 -1.30 13.01 -7.18
CA ILE A 122 -0.77 12.26 -6.04
C ILE A 122 -1.59 12.63 -4.80
N ALA A 123 -2.48 11.72 -4.41
CA ALA A 123 -3.40 11.86 -3.30
C ALA A 123 -3.00 10.97 -2.12
N GLY A 124 -2.63 11.60 -1.00
CA GLY A 124 -2.04 10.91 0.13
C GLY A 124 -1.43 11.83 1.18
N GLY A 125 -1.47 11.42 2.44
CA GLY A 125 -0.80 12.10 3.55
C GLY A 125 0.56 11.47 3.90
N SER A 126 1.44 12.27 4.50
CA SER A 126 2.68 11.84 5.17
C SER A 126 2.39 11.45 6.62
N SER A 127 1.86 10.26 6.86
CA SER A 127 1.92 9.69 8.21
C SER A 127 3.35 9.19 8.42
N ASP A 128 4.17 9.98 9.13
CA ASP A 128 5.56 9.71 9.52
C ASP A 128 6.64 9.81 8.41
N THR A 129 6.37 10.51 7.30
CA THR A 129 7.27 10.55 6.12
C THR A 129 7.42 11.94 5.47
N ASP A 130 7.56 12.99 6.27
CA ASP A 130 7.68 14.36 5.75
C ASP A 130 8.92 14.57 4.85
N SER A 131 10.03 13.90 5.16
CA SER A 131 11.25 13.92 4.34
C SER A 131 11.01 13.34 2.95
N PHE A 132 10.28 12.23 2.86
CA PHE A 132 9.95 11.60 1.59
C PHE A 132 8.97 12.43 0.78
N MET A 133 7.98 13.07 1.43
CA MET A 133 7.08 14.00 0.74
C MET A 133 7.87 15.19 0.16
N LYS A 134 8.86 15.71 0.88
CA LYS A 134 9.75 16.76 0.38
C LYS A 134 10.56 16.27 -0.82
N GLU A 135 11.15 15.08 -0.76
CA GLU A 135 11.86 14.46 -1.90
C GLU A 135 10.96 14.37 -3.14
N LEU A 136 9.72 13.88 -2.99
CA LEU A 136 8.77 13.78 -4.09
C LEU A 136 8.42 15.15 -4.70
N LYS A 137 8.22 16.17 -3.85
CA LYS A 137 7.95 17.54 -4.32
C LYS A 137 9.14 18.15 -5.06
N GLU A 138 10.35 17.92 -4.56
CA GLU A 138 11.58 18.36 -5.24
C GLU A 138 11.75 17.66 -6.59
N LEU A 139 11.49 16.35 -6.66
CA LEU A 139 11.57 15.56 -7.90
C LEU A 139 10.56 16.03 -8.96
N ALA A 140 9.37 16.44 -8.51
CA ALA A 140 8.31 16.99 -9.34
C ALA A 140 8.51 18.46 -9.75
N LYS A 141 9.53 19.17 -9.22
CA LYS A 141 9.78 20.56 -9.60
C LYS A 141 10.02 20.70 -11.10
N GLY A 142 9.41 21.75 -11.67
CA GLY A 142 9.52 22.08 -13.09
C GLY A 142 8.51 21.36 -13.98
N ASP A 143 7.59 20.55 -13.42
CA ASP A 143 6.50 19.93 -14.17
C ASP A 143 5.13 20.24 -13.52
N ASP A 144 4.45 21.25 -14.07
CA ASP A 144 3.14 21.72 -13.58
C ASP A 144 2.00 20.71 -13.82
N ARG A 145 2.27 19.60 -14.53
CA ARG A 145 1.31 18.50 -14.70
C ARG A 145 1.20 17.65 -13.43
N ILE A 146 2.14 17.75 -12.49
CA ILE A 146 2.17 16.94 -11.26
C ILE A 146 1.51 17.70 -10.10
N LEU A 147 0.38 17.18 -9.62
CA LEU A 147 -0.44 17.77 -8.56
C LEU A 147 -0.42 16.93 -7.29
N PHE A 148 -0.02 17.53 -6.17
CA PHE A 148 -0.13 16.91 -4.85
C PHE A 148 -1.38 17.45 -4.13
N THR A 149 -2.38 16.60 -3.87
CA THR A 149 -3.62 17.02 -3.19
C THR A 149 -3.47 17.05 -1.66
N GLY A 150 -2.41 16.43 -1.13
CA GLY A 150 -2.28 16.11 0.28
C GLY A 150 -3.25 15.01 0.71
N PHE A 151 -3.51 14.93 2.01
CA PHE A 151 -4.46 13.96 2.57
C PHE A 151 -5.89 14.27 2.12
N VAL A 152 -6.58 13.25 1.59
CA VAL A 152 -7.96 13.32 1.12
C VAL A 152 -8.80 12.27 1.85
N GLN A 153 -10.04 12.63 2.19
CA GLN A 153 -10.98 11.77 2.92
C GLN A 153 -12.43 12.14 2.60
N GLY A 154 -13.36 11.24 2.93
CA GLY A 154 -14.80 11.49 2.76
C GLY A 154 -15.20 11.58 1.30
N GLN A 155 -16.02 12.58 0.95
CA GLN A 155 -16.61 12.73 -0.40
C GLN A 155 -15.61 13.16 -1.49
N ILE A 156 -14.35 13.40 -1.13
CA ILE A 156 -13.27 13.76 -2.08
C ILE A 156 -12.60 12.49 -2.65
N VAL A 157 -12.89 11.31 -2.09
CA VAL A 157 -12.31 10.01 -2.47
C VAL A 157 -13.40 9.06 -2.96
#